data_AF-A0A645J3X9-F1
#
_entry.id   AF-A0A645J3X9-F1
#
_cell.length_a   1.000
_cell.length_b   1.000
_cell.length_c   1.000
_cell.angle_alpha   90.00
_cell.angle_beta   90.00
_cell.angle_gamma   90.00
#
_symmetry.space_group_name_H-M   'P 1'
#
loop_
_entity.id
_entity.type
_entity.pdbx_description
1 polymer ?
#
loop_
_entity_poly.entity_id
_entity_poly.type
_entity_poly.pdbx_seq_one_letter_code
_entity_poly.pdbx_strand_id
1 'polypeptide(L)'
;MGSCVDISRILHLVTLVANERGVDIAELPVVGAAPEYMSEKAVAIASYVVSSGLNTYLGVMPYVSGSENFMKLMTEGVKEWTGAAYVFESDPIKAAELIMADIEDKRTKLGI
;
A
#
# COMPACT_ATOMS: atom_id res chain seq x y z
N MET A 1 -10.06 5.56 -9.94
CA MET A 1 -10.70 5.37 -11.25
C MET A 1 -12.20 5.08 -11.06
N GLY A 2 -13.00 6.09 -10.68
CA GLY A 2 -14.42 5.89 -10.36
C GLY A 2 -14.71 5.82 -8.85
N SER A 3 -15.67 5.00 -8.45
CA SER A 3 -16.14 4.85 -7.06
C SER A 3 -15.21 3.96 -6.21
N CYS A 4 -15.47 3.83 -4.91
CA CYS A 4 -14.64 3.00 -4.01
C CYS A 4 -14.57 1.52 -4.44
N VAL A 5 -15.65 0.97 -5.02
CA VAL A 5 -15.64 -0.42 -5.50
C VAL A 5 -14.80 -0.58 -6.77
N ASP A 6 -14.55 0.52 -7.49
CA ASP A 6 -13.73 0.52 -8.71
C ASP A 6 -12.22 0.51 -8.42
N ILE A 7 -11.79 0.49 -7.15
CA ILE A 7 -10.39 0.19 -6.81
C ILE A 7 -10.01 -1.23 -7.28
N SER A 8 -10.99 -2.13 -7.39
CA SER A 8 -10.83 -3.42 -8.09
C SER A 8 -10.30 -3.27 -9.52
N ARG A 9 -10.67 -2.20 -10.25
CA ARG A 9 -10.18 -1.92 -11.60
C ARG A 9 -8.72 -1.47 -11.58
N ILE A 10 -8.31 -0.74 -10.54
CA ILE A 10 -6.92 -0.33 -10.36
C ILE A 10 -6.07 -1.58 -10.11
N LEU A 11 -6.48 -2.46 -9.21
CA LEU A 11 -5.77 -3.71 -8.96
C LEU A 11 -5.73 -4.60 -10.20
N HIS A 12 -6.82 -4.68 -10.97
CA HIS A 12 -6.82 -5.41 -12.24
C HIS A 12 -5.78 -4.85 -13.22
N LEU A 13 -5.67 -3.53 -13.36
CA LEU A 13 -4.64 -2.90 -14.20
C LEU A 13 -3.23 -3.23 -13.70
N VAL A 14 -2.99 -3.13 -12.39
CA VAL A 14 -1.69 -3.48 -11.79
C VAL A 14 -1.33 -4.94 -12.05
N THR A 15 -2.28 -5.86 -11.90
CA THR A 15 -2.09 -7.29 -12.22
C THR A 15 -1.75 -7.51 -13.69
N LEU A 16 -2.43 -6.82 -14.62
CA LEU A 16 -2.13 -6.92 -16.05
C LEU A 16 -0.70 -6.47 -16.36
N VAL A 17 -0.26 -5.35 -15.76
CA VAL A 17 1.11 -4.84 -15.93
C VAL A 17 2.13 -5.81 -15.34
N ALA A 18 1.87 -6.36 -14.15
CA ALA A 18 2.75 -7.33 -13.49
C ALA A 18 2.95 -8.58 -14.37
N ASN A 19 1.84 -9.14 -14.87
CA ASN A 19 1.85 -10.30 -15.76
C ASN A 19 2.61 -10.03 -17.06
N GLU A 20 2.37 -8.89 -17.71
CA GLU A 20 3.06 -8.51 -18.95
C GLU A 20 4.57 -8.36 -18.74
N ARG A 21 4.98 -7.87 -17.56
CA ARG A 21 6.39 -7.68 -17.21
C ARG A 21 7.05 -8.93 -16.61
N GLY A 22 6.26 -9.97 -16.29
CA GLY A 22 6.75 -11.20 -15.69
C GLY A 22 7.28 -11.02 -14.26
N VAL A 23 6.73 -10.07 -13.51
CA VAL A 23 7.13 -9.75 -12.12
C VAL A 23 5.93 -9.88 -11.18
N ASP A 24 6.18 -9.98 -9.88
CA ASP A 24 5.13 -9.89 -8.87
C ASP A 24 4.59 -8.46 -8.75
N ILE A 25 3.34 -8.31 -8.29
CA ILE A 25 2.75 -6.99 -8.02
C ILE A 25 3.59 -6.20 -7.01
N ALA A 26 4.19 -6.88 -6.03
CA ALA A 26 5.02 -6.24 -5.01
C ALA A 26 6.25 -5.54 -5.56
N GLU A 27 6.75 -5.99 -6.71
CA GLU A 27 7.92 -5.43 -7.39
C GLU A 27 7.58 -4.16 -8.18
N LEU A 28 6.31 -3.96 -8.55
CA LEU A 28 5.89 -2.81 -9.35
C LEU A 28 5.98 -1.50 -8.55
N PRO A 29 6.42 -0.38 -9.18
CA PRO A 29 6.56 0.93 -8.56
C PRO A 29 5.20 1.62 -8.39
N VAL A 30 4.31 0.98 -7.64
CA VAL A 30 2.93 1.39 -7.35
C VAL A 30 2.69 1.25 -5.84
N VAL A 31 1.89 2.16 -5.30
CA VAL A 31 1.49 2.17 -3.88
C VAL A 31 -0.02 2.43 -3.76
N GLY A 32 -0.60 2.02 -2.64
CA GLY A 32 -1.91 2.48 -2.20
C GLY A 32 -1.80 3.74 -1.34
N ALA A 33 -2.78 4.63 -1.40
CA ALA A 33 -2.85 5.79 -0.52
C ALA A 33 -4.31 6.10 -0.12
N ALA A 34 -4.57 6.22 1.18
CA ALA A 34 -5.81 6.74 1.73
C ALA A 34 -5.48 7.80 2.82
N PRO A 35 -5.17 9.04 2.41
CA PRO A 35 -4.69 10.09 3.32
C PRO A 35 -5.70 10.48 4.40
N GLU A 36 -6.99 10.38 4.10
CA GLU A 36 -8.07 10.85 4.98
C GLU A 36 -9.12 9.73 5.19
N TYR A 37 -8.65 8.49 5.41
CA TYR A 37 -9.58 7.39 5.57
C TYR A 37 -10.43 7.54 6.85
N MET A 38 -11.72 7.25 6.72
CA MET A 38 -12.68 7.38 7.84
C MET A 38 -13.54 6.11 7.99
N SER A 39 -14.09 5.60 6.89
CA SER A 39 -15.04 4.49 6.94
C SER A 39 -14.36 3.13 7.10
N GLU A 40 -15.08 2.17 7.68
CA GLU A 40 -14.67 0.75 7.75
C GLU A 40 -14.39 0.16 6.36
N LYS A 41 -15.08 0.64 5.32
CA LYS A 41 -14.78 0.28 3.93
C LYS A 41 -13.35 0.62 3.55
N ALA A 42 -12.82 1.76 3.99
CA ALA A 42 -11.47 2.18 3.68
C ALA A 42 -10.42 1.33 4.41
N VAL A 43 -10.74 0.84 5.61
CA VAL A 43 -9.91 -0.15 6.31
C VAL A 43 -9.84 -1.45 5.51
N ALA A 44 -10.99 -1.97 5.07
CA ALA A 44 -11.03 -3.18 4.23
C ALA A 44 -10.29 -2.99 2.90
N ILE A 45 -10.39 -1.80 2.30
CA ILE A 45 -9.65 -1.44 1.08
C ILE A 45 -8.14 -1.49 1.33
N ALA A 46 -7.66 -0.83 2.36
CA ALA A 46 -6.24 -0.86 2.70
C ALA A 46 -5.75 -2.29 2.92
N SER A 47 -6.55 -3.13 3.59
CA SER A 47 -6.20 -4.53 3.82
C SER A 47 -6.06 -5.33 2.55
N TYR A 48 -7.00 -5.23 1.60
CA TYR A 48 -6.87 -6.00 0.37
C TYR A 48 -5.76 -5.44 -0.55
N VAL A 49 -5.49 -4.13 -0.52
CA VAL A 49 -4.40 -3.51 -1.29
C VAL A 49 -3.03 -3.97 -0.77
N VAL A 50 -2.82 -3.96 0.56
CA VAL A 50 -1.60 -4.53 1.19
C VAL A 50 -1.48 -6.02 0.86
N SER A 51 -2.56 -6.79 1.00
CA SER A 51 -2.53 -8.23 0.69
C SER A 51 -2.24 -8.53 -0.78
N SER A 52 -2.46 -7.56 -1.68
CA SER A 52 -2.15 -7.67 -3.11
C SER A 52 -0.69 -7.29 -3.42
N GLY A 53 0.13 -6.94 -2.42
CA GLY A 53 1.54 -6.62 -2.58
C GLY A 53 1.87 -5.12 -2.69
N LEU A 54 0.92 -4.22 -2.42
CA LEU A 54 1.18 -2.78 -2.51
C LEU A 54 1.30 -2.14 -1.12
N ASN A 55 2.45 -1.50 -0.84
CA ASN A 55 2.59 -0.66 0.34
C ASN A 55 1.47 0.37 0.35
N THR A 56 0.79 0.53 1.49
CA THR A 56 -0.41 1.36 1.57
C THR A 56 -0.25 2.44 2.64
N TYR A 57 -0.27 3.69 2.19
CA TYR A 57 -0.08 4.89 2.99
C TYR A 57 -1.41 5.39 3.55
N LEU A 58 -1.49 5.51 4.87
CA LEU A 58 -2.69 5.89 5.61
C LEU A 58 -2.40 7.12 6.46
N GLY A 59 -3.16 8.19 6.26
CA GLY A 59 -2.92 9.48 6.95
C GLY A 59 -3.62 9.64 8.29
N VAL A 60 -4.33 8.62 8.75
CA VAL A 60 -4.96 8.57 10.07
C VAL A 60 -4.36 7.42 10.87
N MET A 61 -4.09 7.64 12.15
CA MET A 61 -3.57 6.58 13.01
C MET A 61 -4.66 5.52 13.24
N PRO A 62 -4.31 4.22 13.19
CA PRO A 62 -5.30 3.16 13.27
C PRO A 62 -5.73 2.95 14.72
N TYR A 63 -6.98 2.51 14.93
CA TYR A 63 -7.56 2.21 16.26
C TYR A 63 -6.96 0.97 16.95
N VAL A 64 -5.77 0.56 16.53
CA VAL A 64 -4.99 -0.57 17.06
C VAL A 64 -3.62 -0.13 17.57
N SER A 65 -3.35 1.19 17.57
CA SER A 65 -2.08 1.78 18.02
C SER A 65 -1.72 1.49 19.48
N GLY A 66 -2.69 1.05 20.30
CA GLY A 66 -2.46 0.62 21.68
C GLY A 66 -1.74 -0.73 21.81
N SER A 67 -1.55 -1.49 20.71
CA SER A 67 -0.83 -2.77 20.71
C SER A 67 0.42 -2.69 19.85
N GLU A 68 1.59 -2.64 20.49
CA GLU A 68 2.88 -2.63 19.79
C GLU A 68 3.07 -3.86 18.89
N ASN A 69 2.66 -5.04 19.38
CA ASN A 69 2.74 -6.28 18.61
C ASN A 69 1.90 -6.21 17.33
N PHE A 70 0.70 -5.62 17.42
CA PHE A 70 -0.17 -5.52 16.25
C PHE A 70 0.29 -4.43 15.29
N MET A 71 0.78 -3.29 15.80
CA MET A 71 1.41 -2.27 14.98
C MET A 71 2.60 -2.85 14.21
N LYS A 72 3.50 -3.58 14.89
CA LYS A 72 4.63 -4.24 14.24
C LYS A 72 4.19 -5.28 13.20
N LEU A 73 3.15 -6.05 13.50
CA LEU A 73 2.58 -6.97 12.51
C LEU A 73 2.14 -6.22 11.25
N MET A 74 1.45 -5.09 11.39
CA MET A 74 0.97 -4.31 10.24
C MET A 74 2.09 -3.58 9.48
N THR A 75 3.09 -3.04 10.16
CA THR A 75 4.13 -2.22 9.51
C THR A 75 5.31 -3.04 9.00
N GLU A 76 5.53 -4.24 9.53
CA GLU A 76 6.70 -5.07 9.22
C GLU A 76 6.31 -6.53 8.92
N GLY A 77 5.53 -7.16 9.81
CA GLY A 77 5.27 -8.60 9.74
C GLY A 77 4.52 -9.05 8.47
N VAL A 78 3.49 -8.29 8.06
CA VAL A 78 2.72 -8.60 6.84
C VAL A 78 3.56 -8.54 5.56
N LYS A 79 4.70 -7.83 5.59
CA LYS A 79 5.61 -7.73 4.45
C LYS A 79 6.25 -9.07 4.09
N GLU A 80 6.48 -9.93 5.08
CA GLU A 80 7.01 -11.28 4.86
C GLU A 80 6.03 -12.17 4.10
N TRP A 81 4.72 -11.90 4.22
CA TRP A 81 3.67 -12.70 3.58
C TRP A 81 3.24 -12.15 2.23
N THR A 82 3.24 -10.83 2.09
CA THR A 82 2.61 -10.13 0.97
C THR A 82 3.59 -9.33 0.11
N GLY A 83 4.82 -9.10 0.59
CA GLY A 83 5.75 -8.15 -0.03
C GLY A 83 5.46 -6.67 0.28
N ALA A 84 4.37 -6.37 1.01
CA ALA A 84 3.94 -5.01 1.32
C ALA A 84 3.55 -4.82 2.79
N ALA A 85 3.50 -3.55 3.21
CA ALA A 85 3.12 -3.15 4.56
C ALA A 85 2.20 -1.92 4.57
N TYR A 86 1.58 -1.71 5.74
CA TYR A 86 0.89 -0.46 6.04
C TYR A 86 1.92 0.60 6.44
N VAL A 87 1.76 1.82 5.93
CA VAL A 87 2.56 2.98 6.32
C VAL A 87 1.62 4.02 6.90
N PHE A 88 1.80 4.38 8.17
CA PHE A 88 0.99 5.39 8.85
C PHE A 88 1.77 6.69 8.94
N GLU A 89 1.29 7.74 8.29
CA GLU A 89 1.94 9.05 8.27
C GLU A 89 0.89 10.15 8.09
N SER A 90 0.65 10.95 9.13
CA SER A 90 -0.41 11.97 9.14
C SER A 90 0.02 13.30 8.54
N ASP A 91 1.32 13.56 8.39
CA ASP A 91 1.78 14.73 7.63
C ASP A 91 1.71 14.42 6.12
N PRO A 92 0.85 15.10 5.36
CA PRO A 92 0.67 14.81 3.93
C PRO A 92 1.92 15.10 3.09
N ILE A 93 2.77 16.05 3.50
CA ILE A 93 4.02 16.35 2.79
C ILE A 93 5.01 15.22 3.00
N LYS A 94 5.19 14.79 4.26
CA LYS A 94 6.05 13.66 4.58
C LYS A 94 5.55 12.35 3.98
N ALA A 95 4.23 12.13 3.95
CA ALA A 95 3.64 10.98 3.28
C ALA A 95 3.98 10.97 1.78
N ALA A 96 3.88 12.12 1.10
CA ALA A 96 4.25 12.24 -0.31
C ALA A 96 5.75 11.95 -0.55
N GLU A 97 6.63 12.46 0.31
CA GLU A 97 8.07 12.16 0.24
C GLU A 97 8.35 10.67 0.39
N LEU A 98 7.71 10.01 1.35
CA LEU A 98 7.86 8.56 1.56
C LEU A 98 7.30 7.75 0.39
N ILE A 99 6.17 8.16 -0.20
CA ILE A 99 5.59 7.54 -1.40
C ILE A 99 6.57 7.62 -2.57
N MET A 100 7.16 8.80 -2.79
CA MET A 100 8.14 8.99 -3.86
C MET A 100 9.39 8.13 -3.65
N ALA A 101 9.87 8.04 -2.41
CA ALA A 101 11.01 7.20 -2.07
C ALA A 101 10.74 5.70 -2.30
N ASP A 102 9.55 5.21 -1.93
CA ASP A 102 9.15 3.81 -2.16
C ASP A 102 9.03 3.48 -3.66
N ILE A 103 8.39 4.36 -4.42
CA ILE A 103 8.31 4.23 -5.89
C ILE A 103 9.72 4.16 -6.50
N GLU A 104 10.63 5.04 -6.10
CA GLU A 104 12.00 5.09 -6.65
C GLU A 104 12.86 3.89 -6.23
N ASP A 105 12.71 3.39 -4.99
CA ASP A 105 13.35 2.16 -4.54
C ASP A 105 12.91 0.95 -5.39
N LYS A 106 11.60 0.83 -5.66
CA LYS A 106 11.07 -0.24 -6.53
C LYS A 106 11.53 -0.09 -7.98
N ARG A 107 11.59 1.13 -8.51
CA ARG A 107 12.15 1.42 -9.84
C ARG A 107 13.61 0.97 -9.94
N THR A 108 14.42 1.38 -8.96
CA THR A 108 15.84 0.99 -8.87
C THR A 108 16.02 -0.52 -8.85
N LYS A 109 15.19 -1.25 -8.08
CA LYS A 109 15.21 -2.73 -8.01
C LYS A 109 14.83 -3.40 -9.34
N LEU A 110 13.96 -2.77 -10.11
CA LEU A 110 13.61 -3.19 -11.47
C LEU A 110 14.63 -2.75 -12.54
N GLY A 111 15.65 -1.97 -12.16
CA GLY A 111 16.68 -1.46 -13.06
C GLY A 111 16.22 -0.34 -13.98
N ILE A 112 15.25 0.48 -13.56
CA ILE A 112 14.70 1.63 -14.32
C ILE A 112 14.74 2.93 -13.53
#